data_AF-A0A414BKG7-F1
#
_entry.id   AF-A0A414BKG7-F1
#
_cell.length_a   1.000
_cell.length_b   1.000
_cell.length_c   1.000
_cell.angle_alpha   90.00
_cell.angle_beta   90.00
_cell.angle_gamma   90.00
#
_symmetry.space_group_name_H-M   'P 1'
#
loop_
_entity.id
_entity.type
_entity.pdbx_description
1 polymer ?
#
loop_
_entity_poly.entity_id
_entity_poly.type
_entity_poly.pdbx_seq_one_letter_code
_entity_poly.pdbx_strand_id
1 'polypeptide(L)' 'MMDGADVGKDGTPYFSSAGIALEPQGYPDAVHWANFPSILLDVGEEYTFRAVYQFTVE' A
#
# COMPACT_ATOMS: atom_id res chain seq x y z
N MET A 1 -15.58 1.30 -10.09
CA MET A 1 -15.92 0.54 -8.87
C MET A 1 -15.96 -0.92 -9.25
N MET A 2 -15.45 -1.82 -8.42
CA MET A 2 -15.55 -3.26 -8.68
C MET A 2 -17.01 -3.70 -8.53
N ASP A 3 -17.59 -4.20 -9.62
CA ASP A 3 -19.00 -4.59 -9.77
C ASP A 3 -19.17 -6.07 -10.19
N GLY A 4 -18.08 -6.85 -10.12
CA GLY A 4 -18.05 -8.24 -10.52
C GLY A 4 -17.62 -8.49 -11.97
N ALA A 5 -17.36 -7.44 -12.77
CA ALA A 5 -16.79 -7.60 -14.11
C ALA A 5 -15.32 -8.09 -14.07
N ASP A 6 -14.59 -7.74 -13.02
CA ASP A 6 -13.24 -8.24 -12.77
C ASP A 6 -13.29 -9.65 -12.18
N VAL A 7 -13.06 -10.66 -13.03
CA VAL A 7 -13.04 -12.07 -12.62
C VAL A 7 -11.63 -12.44 -12.15
N GLY A 8 -11.52 -12.75 -10.87
CA GLY A 8 -10.29 -13.14 -10.18
C GLY A 8 -9.98 -14.63 -10.25
N LYS A 9 -9.14 -15.07 -9.31
CA LYS A 9 -8.74 -16.49 -9.18
C LYS A 9 -9.97 -17.40 -9.00
N ASP A 10 -9.87 -18.59 -9.57
CA ASP A 10 -10.92 -19.62 -9.53
C ASP A 10 -12.28 -19.16 -10.07
N GLY A 11 -12.27 -18.17 -10.97
CA GLY A 11 -13.49 -17.61 -11.55
C GLY A 11 -14.29 -16.72 -10.59
N THR A 12 -13.68 -16.26 -9.48
CA THR A 12 -14.37 -15.46 -8.46
C THR A 12 -14.53 -14.01 -8.94
N PRO A 13 -15.75 -13.50 -9.17
CA PRO A 13 -15.97 -12.10 -9.48
C PRO A 13 -15.68 -11.22 -8.25
N TYR A 14 -14.92 -10.14 -8.43
CA TYR A 14 -14.62 -9.20 -7.36
C TYR A 14 -15.62 -8.05 -7.31
N PHE A 15 -16.33 -7.94 -6.20
CA PHE A 15 -17.20 -6.82 -5.86
C PHE A 15 -16.47 -5.81 -4.99
N SER A 16 -17.07 -4.64 -4.80
CA SER A 16 -16.54 -3.60 -3.91
C SER A 16 -16.26 -4.18 -2.51
N SER A 17 -15.07 -3.89 -1.99
CA SER A 17 -14.56 -4.39 -0.71
C SER A 17 -14.29 -5.91 -0.65
N ALA A 18 -14.14 -6.60 -1.79
CA ALA A 18 -13.74 -8.02 -1.83
C ALA A 18 -12.32 -8.30 -1.28
N GLY A 19 -11.52 -7.25 -1.07
CA GLY A 19 -10.21 -7.34 -0.42
C GLY A 19 -9.85 -6.01 0.24
N ILE A 20 -8.76 -6.04 1.01
CA ILE A 20 -8.16 -4.86 1.61
C ILE A 20 -6.72 -4.71 1.10
N ALA A 21 -6.29 -3.48 0.88
CA ALA A 21 -4.89 -3.15 0.64
C ALA A 21 -4.32 -2.55 1.93
N LEU A 22 -3.15 -3.07 2.36
CA LEU A 22 -2.36 -2.50 3.44
C LEU A 22 -1.04 -2.05 2.82
N GLU A 23 -0.93 -0.75 2.56
CA GLU A 23 0.15 -0.12 1.81
C GLU A 23 1.03 0.69 2.78
N PRO A 24 2.02 0.07 3.46
CA PRO A 24 2.92 0.83 4.31
C PRO A 24 3.81 1.73 3.44
N GLN A 25 3.66 3.04 3.62
CA GLN A 25 4.31 4.08 2.83
C GLN A 25 4.41 5.39 3.63
N GLY A 26 5.10 6.39 3.05
CA GLY A 26 5.05 7.77 3.53
C GLY A 26 3.67 8.41 3.33
N TYR A 27 3.45 9.61 3.86
CA TYR A 27 2.16 10.25 3.70
C TYR A 27 1.87 10.59 2.23
N PRO A 28 0.62 10.38 1.77
CA PRO A 28 0.21 10.89 0.47
C PRO A 28 0.49 12.39 0.38
N ASP A 29 0.98 12.84 -0.78
CA ASP A 29 1.27 14.24 -1.06
C ASP A 29 2.45 14.86 -0.28
N ALA A 30 3.25 14.07 0.45
CA ALA A 30 4.34 14.58 1.31
C ALA A 30 5.36 15.49 0.62
N VAL A 31 5.56 15.36 -0.70
CA VAL A 31 6.47 16.25 -1.45
C VAL A 31 6.00 17.71 -1.47
N HIS A 32 4.71 17.96 -1.28
CA HIS A 32 4.12 19.30 -1.31
C HIS A 32 3.90 19.89 0.10
N TRP A 33 4.04 19.10 1.15
CA TRP A 33 3.75 19.51 2.53
C TRP A 33 4.99 19.42 3.41
N ALA A 34 5.66 20.55 3.62
CA ALA A 34 6.91 20.62 4.40
C ALA A 34 6.81 20.16 5.86
N ASN A 35 5.59 20.04 6.39
CA ASN A 35 5.31 19.53 7.74
C ASN A 35 5.11 18.00 7.78
N PHE A 36 5.09 17.30 6.65
CA PHE A 36 5.09 15.84 6.60
C PHE A 36 6.53 15.32 6.69
N PRO A 37 6.73 14.07 7.16
CA PRO A 37 8.03 13.42 7.07
C PRO A 37 8.54 13.47 5.63
N SER A 38 9.78 13.91 5.44
CA SER A 38 10.38 14.01 4.11
C SER A 38 10.40 12.63 3.43
N ILE A 39 10.09 12.63 2.14
CA ILE A 39 10.21 11.46 1.25
C ILE A 39 11.34 11.62 0.23
N LEU A 40 12.10 12.73 0.32
CA LEU A 40 13.25 12.98 -0.53
C LEU A 40 14.45 12.19 0.00
N LEU A 41 15.30 11.74 -0.92
CA LEU A 41 16.57 11.09 -0.64
C LEU A 41 17.66 11.85 -1.38
N ASP A 42 18.64 12.37 -0.64
CA ASP A 42 19.74 13.12 -1.22
C ASP A 42 20.87 12.20 -1.74
N VAL A 43 21.76 12.76 -2.55
CA VAL A 43 22.89 12.01 -3.12
C VAL A 43 23.80 11.51 -1.99
N GLY A 44 24.01 10.19 -1.95
CA GLY A 44 24.85 9.54 -0.94
C GLY A 44 24.07 9.06 0.28
N GLU A 45 22.78 9.37 0.39
CA GLU A 45 21.92 8.79 1.41
C GLU A 45 21.41 7.41 1.01
N GLU A 46 21.13 6.58 2.01
CA GLU A 46 20.53 5.26 1.83
C GLU A 46 19.10 5.27 2.36
N TYR A 47 18.14 4.94 1.49
CA TYR A 47 16.77 4.71 1.91
C TYR A 47 16.63 3.28 2.44
N THR A 48 16.15 3.15 3.67
CA THR A 48 15.84 1.85 4.28
C THR A 48 14.37 1.77 4.66
N PHE A 49 13.73 0.65 4.34
CA PHE A 49 12.34 0.38 4.66
C PHE A 49 12.13 -1.11 4.90
N ARG A 50 11.28 -1.44 5.87
CA ARG A 50 10.95 -2.83 6.21
C ARG A 50 9.48 -2.95 6.58
N ALA A 51 8.75 -3.78 5.84
CA ALA A 51 7.41 -4.23 6.19
C ALA A 51 7.44 -5.75 6.43
N VAL A 52 6.79 -6.20 7.50
CA VAL A 52 6.67 -7.63 7.84
C VAL A 52 5.20 -7.95 8.04
N TYR A 53 4.67 -8.83 7.18
CA TYR A 53 3.33 -9.39 7.33
C TYR A 53 3.45 -10.72 8.07
N GLN A 54 3.15 -10.71 9.37
CA GLN A 54 3.20 -11.90 10.22
C GLN A 54 1.78 -12.32 10.58
N PHE A 55 1.47 -13.59 10.32
CA PHE A 55 0.18 -14.20 10.61
C PHE A 55 0.33 -15.22 11.73
N THR A 56 -0.67 -15.29 12.59
CA THR A 56 -0.77 -16.29 13.67
C THR A 56 -2.16 -16.90 13.65
N VAL A 57 -2.28 -18.08 14.25
CA VAL A 57 -3.56 -18.71 14.57
C VAL A 57 -3.67 -18.79 16.10
N GLU A 58 -4.90 -18.86 16.62
CA GLU A 58 -5.13 -19.26 18.02
C GLU A 58 -4.97 -20.78 18.19
#